data_AF-A0A4C2EDV5-F1
#
_entry.id   AF-A0A4C2EDV5-F1
#
_cell.length_a   1.000
_cell.length_b   1.000
_cell.length_c   1.000
_cell.angle_alpha   90.00
_cell.angle_beta   90.00
_cell.angle_gamma   90.00
#
_symmetry.space_group_name_H-M   'P 1'
#
loop_
_entity.id
_entity.type
_entity.pdbx_description
1 polymer ?
#
loop_
_entity_poly.entity_id
_entity_poly.type
_entity_poly.pdbx_seq_one_letter_code
_entity_poly.pdbx_strand_id
1 'polypeptide(L)'
;MSAPVKALRDAYTDTVLAVDHYESVYDESLVENVAVEFGPDYAALFHPASNVRFSPPLKRSLVAATKQAIDERDSLDRAVEIEQESIQNYRDHLGEIIDTLDSTVVPEWYRETFQGDITTLLQERQEQLHSSVHRFETHDFCAYMYEEQLWTYPVLTSLARLQESVDS
;
A
#
# COMPACT_ATOMS: atom_id res chain seq x y z
N MET A 1 20.71 -25.18 -20.20
CA MET A 1 19.87 -24.92 -19.01
C MET A 1 19.55 -26.23 -18.32
N SER A 2 19.73 -26.34 -16.99
CA SER A 2 19.43 -27.59 -16.26
C SER A 2 17.91 -27.76 -16.11
N ALA A 3 17.40 -29.00 -16.25
CA ALA A 3 15.95 -29.28 -16.17
C ALA A 3 15.24 -28.70 -14.91
N PRO A 4 15.86 -28.69 -13.71
CA PRO A 4 15.27 -28.07 -12.52
C PRO A 4 15.11 -26.55 -12.61
N VAL A 5 16.03 -25.84 -13.29
CA VAL A 5 15.94 -24.38 -13.46
C VAL A 5 14.82 -24.02 -14.43
N LYS A 6 14.61 -24.84 -15.47
CA LYS A 6 13.48 -24.69 -16.37
C LYS A 6 12.15 -24.86 -15.62
N ALA A 7 12.01 -25.96 -14.89
CA ALA A 7 10.81 -26.23 -14.11
C ALA A 7 10.52 -25.15 -13.06
N LEU A 8 11.55 -24.53 -12.48
CA LEU A 8 11.38 -23.41 -11.55
C LEU A 8 10.82 -22.15 -12.24
N ARG A 9 11.30 -21.83 -13.43
CA ARG A 9 10.80 -20.68 -14.21
C ARG A 9 9.38 -20.89 -14.68
N ASP A 10 9.10 -22.08 -15.20
CA ASP A 10 7.75 -22.47 -15.63
C ASP A 10 6.81 -22.34 -14.42
N ALA A 11 7.17 -22.92 -13.27
CA ALA A 11 6.35 -22.83 -12.05
C ALA A 11 6.16 -21.42 -11.51
N TYR A 12 7.13 -20.51 -11.64
CA TYR A 12 6.96 -19.11 -11.24
C TYR A 12 6.10 -18.34 -12.24
N THR A 13 6.31 -18.59 -13.54
CA THR A 13 5.51 -17.98 -14.62
C THR A 13 4.05 -18.36 -14.48
N ASP A 14 3.78 -19.59 -14.05
CA ASP A 14 2.43 -20.08 -13.76
C ASP A 14 1.78 -19.46 -12.49
N THR A 15 2.46 -18.55 -11.78
CA THR A 15 1.91 -17.84 -10.60
C THR A 15 1.51 -16.40 -10.93
N VAL A 16 2.28 -15.41 -10.46
CA VAL A 16 1.97 -13.98 -10.57
C VAL A 16 1.97 -13.52 -12.02
N LEU A 17 2.75 -14.17 -12.89
CA LEU A 17 2.80 -13.87 -14.33
C LEU A 17 1.68 -14.54 -15.14
N ALA A 18 0.88 -15.43 -14.53
CA ALA A 18 -0.22 -16.13 -15.21
C ALA A 18 -1.53 -15.33 -15.22
N VAL A 19 -1.53 -14.11 -14.70
CA VAL A 19 -2.67 -13.20 -14.77
C VAL A 19 -2.80 -12.66 -16.20
N ASP A 20 -4.00 -12.74 -16.77
CA ASP A 20 -4.29 -12.16 -18.09
C ASP A 20 -3.82 -10.70 -18.10
N HIS A 21 -3.06 -10.32 -19.14
CA HIS A 21 -2.51 -8.98 -19.36
C HIS A 21 -1.28 -8.59 -18.53
N TYR A 22 -0.62 -9.50 -17.78
CA TYR A 22 0.56 -9.17 -16.97
C TYR A 22 1.65 -8.40 -17.77
N GLU A 23 2.16 -8.98 -18.87
CA GLU A 23 3.19 -8.34 -19.70
C GLU A 23 2.71 -7.02 -20.33
N SER A 24 1.42 -6.89 -20.65
CA SER A 24 0.88 -5.67 -21.28
C SER A 24 0.56 -4.53 -20.30
N VAL A 25 0.37 -4.85 -19.01
CA VAL A 25 -0.01 -3.89 -17.97
C VAL A 25 1.20 -3.42 -17.19
N TYR A 26 2.16 -4.32 -16.92
CA TYR A 26 3.31 -4.02 -16.07
C TYR A 26 4.62 -3.80 -16.84
N ASP A 27 4.75 -4.25 -18.09
CA ASP A 27 5.98 -4.18 -18.91
C ASP A 27 7.24 -4.71 -18.17
N GLU A 28 7.06 -5.56 -17.15
CA GLU A 28 8.13 -6.15 -16.35
C GLU A 28 8.49 -7.54 -16.85
N SER A 29 9.79 -7.80 -17.04
CA SER A 29 10.28 -9.13 -17.36
C SER A 29 10.26 -10.07 -16.14
N LEU A 30 10.26 -11.38 -16.38
CA LEU A 30 10.40 -12.41 -15.34
C LEU A 30 11.57 -12.15 -14.38
N VAL A 31 12.69 -11.64 -14.89
CA VAL A 31 13.89 -11.40 -14.06
C VAL A 31 13.70 -10.18 -13.18
N GLU A 32 13.08 -9.13 -13.70
CA GLU A 32 12.76 -7.91 -12.94
C GLU A 32 11.75 -8.22 -11.84
N ASN A 33 10.66 -8.93 -12.16
CA ASN A 33 9.66 -9.27 -11.16
C ASN A 33 10.23 -10.16 -10.04
N VAL A 34 11.05 -11.16 -10.38
CA VAL A 34 11.74 -11.97 -9.36
C VAL A 34 12.72 -11.14 -8.52
N ALA A 35 13.36 -10.13 -9.11
CA ALA A 35 14.28 -9.27 -8.38
C ALA A 35 13.53 -8.40 -7.36
N VAL A 36 12.34 -7.92 -7.71
CA VAL A 36 11.45 -7.21 -6.77
C VAL A 36 10.99 -8.15 -5.66
N GLU A 37 10.53 -9.35 -5.99
CA GLU A 37 9.92 -10.28 -5.04
C GLU A 37 10.90 -10.95 -4.08
N PHE A 38 12.04 -11.41 -4.60
CA PHE A 38 12.98 -12.22 -3.81
C PHE A 38 14.35 -11.56 -3.66
N GLY A 39 14.63 -10.51 -4.43
CA GLY A 39 15.93 -9.85 -4.47
C GLY A 39 16.80 -10.27 -5.66
N PRO A 40 17.84 -9.47 -5.98
CA PRO A 40 18.67 -9.64 -7.18
C PRO A 40 19.44 -10.97 -7.21
N ASP A 41 19.81 -11.50 -6.04
CA ASP A 41 20.54 -12.77 -5.93
C ASP A 41 19.73 -13.96 -6.45
N TYR A 42 18.41 -13.97 -6.23
CA TYR A 42 17.54 -15.01 -6.77
C TYR A 42 17.19 -14.75 -8.23
N ALA A 43 17.02 -13.50 -8.64
CA ALA A 43 16.77 -13.13 -10.04
C ALA A 43 17.85 -13.67 -11.00
N ALA A 44 19.11 -13.71 -10.55
CA ALA A 44 20.21 -14.32 -11.30
C ALA A 44 19.99 -15.81 -11.64
N LEU A 45 19.17 -16.54 -10.89
CA LEU A 45 18.77 -17.93 -11.19
C LEU A 45 17.76 -18.01 -12.34
N PHE A 46 16.90 -17.00 -12.45
CA PHE A 46 15.83 -16.90 -13.43
C PHE A 46 16.32 -16.34 -14.77
N HIS A 47 17.51 -15.75 -14.82
CA HIS A 47 18.09 -15.22 -16.06
C HIS A 47 18.38 -16.34 -17.11
N PRO A 48 17.93 -16.23 -18.38
CA PRO A 48 18.13 -17.24 -19.43
C PRO A 48 19.55 -17.78 -19.58
N ALA A 49 20.55 -16.91 -19.46
CA ALA A 49 21.97 -17.26 -19.56
C ALA A 49 22.60 -17.79 -18.25
N SER A 50 21.81 -17.99 -17.20
CA SER A 50 22.32 -18.43 -15.89
C SER A 50 22.93 -19.83 -15.97
N ASN A 51 24.15 -19.94 -15.45
CA ASN A 51 24.88 -21.20 -15.30
C ASN A 51 24.85 -21.74 -13.86
N VAL A 52 24.07 -21.10 -12.97
CA VAL A 52 23.97 -21.51 -11.57
C VAL A 52 23.27 -22.87 -11.47
N ARG A 53 23.86 -23.79 -10.70
CA ARG A 53 23.25 -25.10 -10.46
C ARG A 53 22.21 -24.98 -9.35
N PHE A 54 20.97 -25.37 -9.66
CA PHE A 54 19.92 -25.49 -8.67
C PHE A 54 20.26 -26.63 -7.69
N SER A 55 20.52 -26.27 -6.43
CA SER A 55 20.98 -27.17 -5.39
C SER A 55 19.97 -27.26 -4.23
N PRO A 56 19.99 -28.31 -3.40
CA PRO A 56 19.09 -28.40 -2.26
C PRO A 56 19.20 -27.22 -1.26
N PRO A 57 20.40 -26.69 -0.94
CA PRO A 57 20.51 -25.46 -0.14
C PRO A 57 19.81 -24.27 -0.79
N LEU A 58 20.01 -24.07 -2.09
CA LEU A 58 19.40 -22.97 -2.84
C LEU A 58 17.88 -23.08 -2.87
N LYS A 59 17.34 -24.30 -3.04
CA LYS A 59 15.90 -24.56 -2.93
C LYS A 59 15.36 -24.16 -1.56
N ARG A 60 16.03 -24.53 -0.47
CA ARG A 60 15.59 -24.15 0.89
C ARG A 60 15.61 -22.65 1.10
N SER A 61 16.65 -21.98 0.61
CA SER A 61 16.78 -20.52 0.67
C SER A 61 15.66 -19.82 -0.09
N LEU A 62 15.38 -20.27 -1.32
CA LEU A 62 14.30 -19.72 -2.13
C LEU A 62 12.92 -19.95 -1.49
N VAL A 63 12.67 -21.14 -0.92
CA VAL A 63 11.42 -21.39 -0.17
C VAL A 63 11.28 -20.46 1.03
N ALA A 64 12.36 -20.14 1.74
CA ALA A 64 12.33 -19.19 2.83
C ALA A 64 12.03 -17.77 2.33
N ALA A 65 12.67 -17.34 1.23
CA ALA A 65 12.39 -16.04 0.60
C ALA A 65 10.94 -15.94 0.12
N THR A 66 10.39 -17.00 -0.50
CA THR A 66 8.98 -17.03 -0.91
C THR A 66 8.02 -16.92 0.28
N LYS A 67 8.31 -17.58 1.40
CA LYS A 67 7.48 -17.44 2.61
C LYS A 67 7.53 -16.02 3.18
N GLN A 68 8.71 -15.42 3.19
CA GLN A 68 8.88 -14.03 3.62
C GLN A 68 8.08 -13.08 2.72
N ALA A 69 8.15 -13.24 1.40
CA ALA A 69 7.37 -12.43 0.45
C ALA A 69 5.85 -12.60 0.63
N ILE A 70 5.38 -13.82 0.93
CA ILE A 70 3.97 -14.07 1.27
C ILE A 70 3.59 -13.32 2.56
N ASP A 71 4.38 -13.45 3.63
CA ASP A 71 4.11 -12.78 4.90
C ASP A 71 4.11 -11.24 4.76
N GLU A 72 4.95 -10.69 3.88
CA GLU A 72 5.01 -9.27 3.54
C GLU A 72 3.77 -8.80 2.79
N ARG A 73 3.34 -9.55 1.76
CA ARG A 73 2.10 -9.26 1.02
C ARG A 73 0.86 -9.35 1.91
N ASP A 74 0.75 -10.40 2.73
CA ASP A 74 -0.34 -10.54 3.70
C ASP A 74 -0.36 -9.37 4.71
N SER A 75 0.81 -8.79 5.01
CA SER A 75 0.90 -7.61 5.87
C SER A 75 0.50 -6.33 5.14
N LEU A 76 0.84 -6.19 3.85
CA LEU A 76 0.43 -5.07 3.02
C LEU A 76 -1.09 -5.08 2.81
N ASP A 77 -1.67 -6.23 2.47
CA ASP A 77 -3.12 -6.39 2.28
C ASP A 77 -3.89 -5.95 3.54
N ARG A 78 -3.44 -6.40 4.72
CA ARG A 78 -4.01 -5.95 6.00
C ARG A 78 -3.86 -4.45 6.22
N ALA A 79 -2.75 -3.84 5.82
CA ALA A 79 -2.56 -2.39 5.92
C ALA A 79 -3.50 -1.63 4.97
N VAL A 80 -3.71 -2.14 3.76
CA VAL A 80 -4.67 -1.58 2.78
C VAL A 80 -6.10 -1.68 3.31
N GLU A 81 -6.50 -2.81 3.87
CA GLU A 81 -7.83 -2.98 4.48
C GLU A 81 -8.05 -1.98 5.62
N ILE A 82 -7.09 -1.86 6.54
CA ILE A 82 -7.14 -0.91 7.66
C ILE A 82 -7.24 0.53 7.15
N GLU A 83 -6.45 0.90 6.14
CA GLU A 83 -6.50 2.25 5.57
C GLU A 83 -7.83 2.52 4.86
N GLN A 84 -8.37 1.54 4.15
CA GLN A 84 -9.67 1.64 3.48
C GLN A 84 -10.79 1.86 4.51
N GLU A 85 -10.84 1.07 5.57
CA GLU A 85 -11.79 1.22 6.66
C GLU A 85 -11.65 2.58 7.35
N SER A 86 -10.42 3.01 7.62
CA SER A 86 -10.12 4.31 8.20
C SER A 86 -10.66 5.45 7.33
N ILE A 87 -10.35 5.44 6.03
CA ILE A 87 -10.83 6.46 5.09
C ILE A 87 -12.35 6.49 5.01
N GLN A 88 -13.00 5.33 4.98
CA GLN A 88 -14.45 5.26 4.94
C GLN A 88 -15.07 5.87 6.20
N ASN A 89 -14.52 5.56 7.39
CA ASN A 89 -14.96 6.14 8.65
C ASN A 89 -14.78 7.67 8.68
N TYR A 90 -13.63 8.19 8.25
CA TYR A 90 -13.41 9.64 8.17
C TYR A 90 -14.32 10.33 7.15
N ARG A 91 -14.58 9.67 6.02
CA ARG A 91 -15.51 10.17 5.01
C ARG A 91 -16.92 10.29 5.57
N ASP A 92 -17.38 9.29 6.32
CA ASP A 92 -18.73 9.28 6.90
C ASP A 92 -18.87 10.39 7.97
N HIS A 93 -17.90 10.53 8.88
CA HIS A 93 -17.89 11.63 9.86
C HIS A 93 -17.82 13.02 9.19
N LEU A 94 -16.99 13.18 8.16
CA LEU A 94 -16.95 14.42 7.38
C LEU A 94 -18.27 14.70 6.67
N GLY A 95 -18.94 13.65 6.18
CA GLY A 95 -20.28 13.74 5.60
C GLY A 95 -21.30 14.29 6.60
N GLU A 96 -21.32 13.78 7.84
CA GLU A 96 -22.21 14.25 8.89
C GLU A 96 -21.98 15.73 9.24
N ILE A 97 -20.71 16.16 9.31
CA ILE A 97 -20.35 17.56 9.54
C ILE A 97 -20.85 18.42 8.37
N ILE A 98 -20.55 18.02 7.13
CA ILE A 98 -20.95 18.77 5.92
C ILE A 98 -22.47 18.83 5.77
N ASP A 99 -23.19 17.75 6.06
CA ASP A 99 -24.66 17.72 6.00
C ASP A 99 -25.30 18.66 7.04
N THR A 100 -24.59 18.95 8.14
CA THR A 100 -24.99 19.96 9.13
C THR A 100 -24.74 21.39 8.62
N LEU A 101 -23.83 21.56 7.64
CA LEU A 101 -23.56 22.83 7.00
C LEU A 101 -24.56 23.06 5.85
N ASP A 102 -25.61 23.83 6.12
CA ASP A 102 -26.58 24.27 5.09
C ASP A 102 -25.93 25.11 3.95
N SER A 103 -24.69 25.58 4.12
CA SER A 103 -23.93 26.36 3.14
C SER A 103 -22.41 26.28 3.41
N THR A 104 -21.59 26.96 2.61
CA THR A 104 -20.15 27.11 2.87
C THR A 104 -19.81 27.99 4.08
N VAL A 105 -20.81 28.59 4.72
CA VAL A 105 -20.63 29.40 5.93
C VAL A 105 -21.04 28.58 7.14
N VAL A 106 -20.13 28.40 8.09
CA VAL A 106 -20.44 27.79 9.38
C VAL A 106 -21.33 28.74 10.20
N PRO A 107 -22.54 28.32 10.60
CA PRO A 107 -23.40 29.13 11.44
C PRO A 107 -22.74 29.49 12.77
N GLU A 108 -22.95 30.71 13.26
CA GLU A 108 -22.35 31.18 14.52
C GLU A 108 -22.61 30.23 15.70
N TRP A 109 -23.82 29.68 15.77
CA TRP A 109 -24.24 28.74 16.82
C TRP A 109 -23.53 27.39 16.76
N TYR A 110 -22.96 27.02 15.60
CA TYR A 110 -22.30 25.74 15.36
C TYR A 110 -20.77 25.88 15.32
N ARG A 111 -20.21 27.09 15.29
CA ARG A 111 -18.78 27.32 15.05
C ARG A 111 -17.86 26.60 16.03
N GLU A 112 -18.18 26.64 17.32
CA GLU A 112 -17.38 25.96 18.35
C GLU A 112 -17.43 24.43 18.19
N THR A 113 -18.61 23.88 17.92
CA THR A 113 -18.79 22.44 17.67
C THR A 113 -18.04 22.01 16.41
N PHE A 114 -18.21 22.72 15.29
CA PHE A 114 -17.49 22.46 14.06
C PHE A 114 -15.97 22.45 14.26
N GLN A 115 -15.41 23.46 14.93
CA GLN A 115 -13.97 23.53 15.21
C GLN A 115 -13.51 22.37 16.11
N GLY A 116 -14.32 22.00 17.11
CA GLY A 116 -14.07 20.85 17.97
C GLY A 116 -14.06 19.54 17.20
N ASP A 117 -15.03 19.31 16.32
CA ASP A 117 -15.16 18.10 15.52
C ASP A 117 -13.97 17.97 14.55
N ILE A 118 -13.64 19.02 13.80
CA ILE A 118 -12.48 19.04 12.90
C ILE A 118 -11.17 18.81 13.65
N THR A 119 -10.98 19.47 14.79
CA THR A 119 -9.77 19.30 15.61
C THR A 119 -9.65 17.87 16.13
N THR A 120 -10.77 17.27 16.54
CA THR A 120 -10.82 15.88 17.01
C THR A 120 -10.42 14.92 15.89
N LEU A 121 -11.02 15.04 14.70
CA LEU A 121 -10.69 14.19 13.55
C LEU A 121 -9.23 14.34 13.10
N LEU A 122 -8.68 15.56 13.14
CA LEU A 122 -7.25 15.80 12.86
C LEU A 122 -6.35 15.07 13.87
N GLN A 123 -6.64 15.22 15.17
CA GLN A 123 -5.85 14.59 16.23
C GLN A 123 -5.93 13.06 16.15
N GLU A 124 -7.13 12.50 16.01
CA GLU A 124 -7.33 11.05 15.86
C GLU A 124 -6.53 10.51 14.67
N ARG A 125 -6.58 11.19 13.52
CA ARG A 125 -5.86 10.71 12.34
C ARG A 125 -4.34 10.83 12.53
N GLN A 126 -3.85 11.91 13.13
CA GLN A 126 -2.43 12.06 13.44
C GLN A 126 -1.96 10.97 14.43
N GLU A 127 -2.75 10.67 15.46
CA GLU A 127 -2.46 9.60 16.40
C GLU A 127 -2.43 8.22 15.72
N GLN A 128 -3.36 7.93 14.81
CA GLN A 128 -3.34 6.69 14.01
C GLN A 128 -2.06 6.57 13.18
N LEU A 129 -1.66 7.65 12.49
CA LEU A 129 -0.44 7.69 11.70
C LEU A 129 0.83 7.50 12.56
N HIS A 130 0.83 8.02 13.79
CA HIS A 130 1.98 7.91 14.71
C HIS A 130 2.01 6.63 15.55
N SER A 131 0.86 6.02 15.82
CA SER A 131 0.72 4.85 16.71
C SER A 131 1.00 3.53 16.01
N SER A 132 1.32 3.54 14.73
CA SER A 132 1.38 2.34 13.92
C SER A 132 2.54 1.42 14.34
N VAL A 133 2.19 0.34 15.04
CA VAL A 133 3.05 -0.76 15.48
C VAL A 133 3.24 -1.80 14.37
N HIS A 134 2.95 -1.46 13.12
CA HIS A 134 3.03 -2.37 12.00
C HIS A 134 4.47 -2.49 11.49
N ARG A 135 4.77 -3.63 10.85
CA ARG A 135 6.08 -3.91 10.24
C ARG A 135 6.40 -2.94 9.09
N PHE A 136 5.36 -2.34 8.51
CA PHE A 136 5.42 -1.18 7.63
C PHE A 136 5.23 0.07 8.48
N GLU A 137 6.18 1.00 8.43
CA GLU A 137 5.93 2.34 8.96
C GLU A 137 4.79 2.96 8.14
N THR A 138 3.75 3.45 8.82
CA THR A 138 2.55 3.99 8.15
C THR A 138 2.86 5.18 7.25
N HIS A 139 3.95 5.90 7.51
CA HIS A 139 4.45 6.92 6.60
C HIS A 139 4.88 6.34 5.25
N ASP A 140 5.70 5.28 5.25
CA ASP A 140 6.17 4.61 4.04
C ASP A 140 4.99 3.99 3.28
N PHE A 141 4.03 3.43 4.00
CA PHE A 141 2.79 2.92 3.41
C PHE A 141 1.99 4.02 2.70
N CYS A 142 1.75 5.17 3.36
CA CYS A 142 1.02 6.28 2.73
C CYS A 142 1.81 6.89 1.55
N ALA A 143 3.14 6.99 1.65
CA ALA A 143 3.98 7.45 0.56
C ALA A 143 3.88 6.52 -0.65
N TYR A 144 3.87 5.21 -0.43
CA TYR A 144 3.68 4.20 -1.48
C TYR A 144 2.28 4.26 -2.09
N MET A 145 1.22 4.19 -1.27
CA MET A 145 -0.17 4.11 -1.74
C MET A 145 -0.63 5.34 -2.51
N TYR A 146 -0.11 6.52 -2.16
CA TYR A 146 -0.52 7.79 -2.72
C TYR A 146 0.59 8.48 -3.53
N GLU A 147 1.59 7.73 -3.99
CA GLU A 147 2.74 8.26 -4.74
C GLU A 147 2.30 9.09 -5.97
N GLU A 148 1.28 8.61 -6.68
CA GLU A 148 0.75 9.27 -7.89
C GLU A 148 -0.25 10.40 -7.59
N GLN A 149 -0.58 10.63 -6.31
CA GLN A 149 -1.54 11.65 -5.89
C GLN A 149 -0.84 12.94 -5.50
N LEU A 150 -1.58 14.05 -5.54
CA LEU A 150 -1.08 15.35 -5.08
C LEU A 150 -0.95 15.46 -3.56
N TRP A 151 -1.31 14.40 -2.82
CA TRP A 151 -1.33 14.37 -1.36
C TRP A 151 -0.90 13.00 -0.84
N THR A 152 -0.08 12.99 0.21
CA THR A 152 0.34 11.76 0.91
C THR A 152 -0.64 11.35 2.00
N TYR A 153 -1.41 12.29 2.54
CA TYR A 153 -2.36 12.06 3.64
C TYR A 153 -3.75 12.56 3.26
N PRO A 154 -4.58 11.74 2.60
CA PRO A 154 -5.85 12.20 2.03
C PRO A 154 -6.81 12.78 3.08
N VAL A 155 -6.92 12.13 4.24
CA VAL A 155 -7.79 12.57 5.34
C VAL A 155 -7.35 13.92 5.91
N LEU A 156 -6.06 14.06 6.28
CA LEU A 156 -5.53 15.33 6.81
C LEU A 156 -5.65 16.46 5.80
N THR A 157 -5.39 16.16 4.51
CA THR A 157 -5.54 17.13 3.43
C THR A 157 -6.99 17.59 3.27
N SER A 158 -7.94 16.66 3.38
CA SER A 158 -9.38 16.97 3.27
C SER A 158 -9.87 17.83 4.43
N LEU A 159 -9.47 17.49 5.66
CA LEU A 159 -9.79 18.26 6.87
C LEU A 159 -9.22 19.69 6.80
N ALA A 160 -7.95 19.84 6.41
CA ALA A 160 -7.33 21.14 6.26
C ALA A 160 -8.02 22.01 5.19
N ARG A 161 -8.35 21.41 4.03
CA ARG A 161 -9.09 22.12 2.96
C ARG A 161 -10.49 22.54 3.39
N LEU A 162 -11.20 21.68 4.13
CA LEU A 162 -12.52 22.01 4.67
C LEU A 162 -12.42 23.20 5.63
N GLN A 163 -11.45 23.18 6.55
CA GLN A 163 -11.21 24.28 7.48
C GLN A 163 -10.89 25.60 6.74
N GLU A 164 -9.98 25.58 5.76
CA GLU A 164 -9.65 26.75 4.95
C GLU A 164 -10.85 27.31 4.17
N SER A 165 -11.73 26.43 3.66
CA SER A 165 -12.90 26.83 2.88
C SER A 165 -13.97 27.56 3.70
N VAL A 166 -13.99 27.33 5.00
CA VAL A 166 -14.94 27.92 5.95
C VAL A 166 -14.39 29.19 6.60
N ASP A 167 -13.06 29.26 6.79
CA ASP A 167 -12.38 30.43 7.36
C ASP A 167 -12.25 31.60 6.34
N SER A 168 -12.48 31.33 5.04
CA SER A 168 -12.40 32.30 3.92
C SER A 168 -13.70 33.05 3.66
#